data_AF-A0A2D7G871-F1
#
_entry.id   AF-A0A2D7G871-F1
#
_cell.length_a   1.000
_cell.length_b   1.000
_cell.length_c   1.000
_cell.angle_alpha   90.00
_cell.angle_beta   90.00
_cell.angle_gamma   90.00
#
_symmetry.space_group_name_H-M   'P 1'
#
loop_
_entity.id
_entity.type
_entity.pdbx_description
1 polymer ?
#
loop_
_entity_poly.entity_id
_entity_poly.type
_entity_poly.pdbx_seq_one_letter_code
_entity_poly.pdbx_strand_id
1 'polypeptide(L)'
;MAFLDNSGDIILDAVLTELGRQRMAEDTNFSVIKKFALGDDEIQYGTYDLSHPSGSAYYDLEIMQTPIFEATTAINSNIDYGLLKITDTSLLYLPVLALNEKTKISSSRYTNMMYLMVNQETYDAAKTTVSALETSMIQGDNSTPFVVFESGLDTYELAADQTNRSDYIVANGMDDTTFTVHADSRFVSRVGGVRSDNHFRNTSDNQLKENLSLAYTTTTGRATGLDNYSSYTVVGITNGITEPTTGNDNDLSAIKGPRGTVGGLNFSVPSALASAMAGTTAREYTQYGTTNTAVLGGSTYFFDYIDTTVYITGDKSSATMQLPLRILRLTRQA
;
A
#
# COMPACT_ATOMS: atom_id res chain seq x y z
N MET A 1 -6.29 -19.68 19.66
CA MET A 1 -5.31 -20.52 20.39
C MET A 1 -5.76 -20.71 21.83
N ALA A 2 -6.00 -21.94 22.26
CA ALA A 2 -6.07 -22.30 23.67
C ALA A 2 -4.76 -23.02 24.01
N PHE A 3 -3.95 -22.39 24.86
CA PHE A 3 -2.72 -22.97 25.39
C PHE A 3 -3.06 -23.64 26.72
N LEU A 4 -2.85 -24.95 26.81
CA LEU A 4 -2.75 -25.66 28.07
C LEU A 4 -1.25 -25.74 28.39
N ASP A 5 -0.81 -24.86 29.29
CA ASP A 5 0.54 -24.81 29.81
C ASP A 5 0.85 -26.12 30.55
N ASN A 6 1.72 -26.95 29.98
CA ASN A 6 2.22 -28.18 30.60
C ASN A 6 3.73 -28.39 30.33
N SER A 7 4.45 -27.37 29.89
CA SER A 7 5.89 -27.48 29.55
C SER A 7 6.66 -26.34 30.21
N GLY A 8 7.38 -26.68 31.27
CA GLY A 8 7.97 -25.73 32.22
C GLY A 8 9.13 -24.87 31.74
N ASP A 9 9.41 -24.74 30.44
CA ASP A 9 10.33 -23.74 29.85
C ASP A 9 10.08 -23.63 28.33
N ILE A 10 10.05 -22.41 27.78
CA ILE A 10 10.04 -22.14 26.33
C ILE A 10 11.45 -21.70 25.94
N ILE A 11 12.08 -22.45 25.03
CA ILE A 11 13.42 -22.13 24.50
C ILE A 11 13.25 -21.37 23.19
N LEU A 12 13.86 -20.19 23.11
CA LEU A 12 13.83 -19.31 21.95
C LEU A 12 15.26 -19.19 21.38
N ASP A 13 15.41 -19.37 20.07
CA ASP A 13 16.60 -18.93 19.36
C ASP A 13 16.39 -17.49 18.88
N ALA A 14 17.28 -16.58 19.27
CA ALA A 14 17.12 -15.16 19.01
C ALA A 14 18.46 -14.45 18.89
N VAL A 15 18.56 -13.54 17.91
CA VAL A 15 19.73 -12.68 17.73
C VAL A 15 19.37 -11.24 18.10
N LEU A 16 20.17 -10.62 18.95
CA LEU A 16 19.98 -9.22 19.33
C LEU A 16 20.45 -8.28 18.22
N THR A 17 19.67 -7.22 17.96
CA THR A 17 20.12 -6.09 17.15
C THR A 17 21.31 -5.39 17.81
N GLU A 18 22.00 -4.51 17.07
CA GLU A 18 23.12 -3.73 17.63
C GLU A 18 22.70 -2.93 18.87
N LEU A 19 21.54 -2.26 18.81
CA LEU A 19 20.96 -1.58 19.96
C LEU A 19 20.63 -2.54 21.12
N GLY A 20 20.15 -3.75 20.80
CA GLY A 20 19.89 -4.80 21.78
C GLY A 20 21.17 -5.22 22.52
N ARG A 21 22.27 -5.43 21.79
CA ARG A 21 23.59 -5.76 22.37
C ARG A 21 24.14 -4.64 23.23
N GLN A 22 24.02 -3.38 22.79
CA GLN A 22 24.44 -2.21 23.57
C GLN A 22 23.70 -2.16 24.92
N ARG A 23 22.37 -2.32 24.90
CA ARG A 23 21.56 -2.34 26.13
C ARG A 23 21.88 -3.52 27.04
N MET A 24 22.17 -4.69 26.48
CA MET A 24 22.61 -5.85 27.26
C MET A 24 23.96 -5.61 27.94
N ALA A 25 24.86 -4.86 27.30
CA ALA A 25 26.15 -4.50 27.88
C ALA A 25 26.06 -3.42 28.98
N GLU A 26 25.05 -2.55 28.92
CA GLU A 26 24.83 -1.45 29.86
C GLU A 26 24.07 -1.86 31.14
N ASP A 27 23.21 -2.88 31.08
CA ASP A 27 22.28 -3.24 32.17
C ASP A 27 22.51 -4.67 32.70
N THR A 28 22.71 -4.81 34.01
CA THR A 28 22.77 -6.10 34.72
C THR A 28 21.42 -6.81 34.83
N ASN A 29 20.29 -6.11 34.60
CA ASN A 29 18.92 -6.64 34.63
C ASN A 29 18.21 -6.40 33.30
N PHE A 30 18.87 -6.76 32.20
CA PHE A 30 18.33 -6.67 30.85
C PHE A 30 17.01 -7.46 30.72
N SER A 31 15.89 -6.74 30.75
CA SER A 31 14.58 -7.29 30.34
C SER A 31 14.52 -7.32 28.81
N VAL A 32 14.89 -8.47 28.24
CA VAL A 32 15.17 -8.68 26.81
C VAL A 32 13.96 -8.36 25.93
N ILE A 33 12.75 -8.79 26.32
CA ILE A 33 11.56 -8.76 25.44
C ILE A 33 10.44 -7.97 26.13
N LYS A 34 10.28 -6.69 25.75
CA LYS A 34 9.15 -5.84 26.19
C LYS A 34 7.96 -5.90 25.24
N LYS A 35 8.21 -6.24 23.99
CA LYS A 35 7.24 -6.36 22.91
C LYS A 35 7.71 -7.46 21.98
N PHE A 36 6.77 -8.24 21.48
CA PHE A 36 6.98 -9.24 20.44
C PHE A 36 5.83 -9.15 19.45
N ALA A 37 6.09 -9.57 18.22
CA ALA A 37 5.08 -9.84 17.22
C ALA A 37 5.23 -11.30 16.82
N LEU A 38 4.11 -11.93 16.47
CA LEU A 38 4.08 -13.28 15.93
C LEU A 38 3.67 -13.16 14.46
N GLY A 39 4.14 -14.07 13.63
CA GLY A 39 3.82 -14.14 12.21
C GLY A 39 3.79 -15.59 11.77
N ASP A 40 3.34 -15.81 10.55
CA ASP A 40 3.11 -17.15 9.99
C ASP A 40 3.59 -17.25 8.53
N ASP A 41 4.51 -16.35 8.16
CA ASP A 41 4.96 -16.18 6.78
C ASP A 41 5.81 -17.36 6.26
N GLU A 42 6.29 -18.20 7.19
CA GLU A 42 7.06 -19.40 6.88
C GLU A 42 6.16 -20.58 6.44
N ILE A 43 4.85 -20.49 6.66
CA ILE A 43 3.91 -21.58 6.35
C ILE A 43 3.22 -21.34 5.01
N GLN A 44 3.55 -22.16 4.01
CA GLN A 44 2.85 -22.15 2.72
C GLN A 44 1.58 -23.01 2.76
N TYR A 45 0.46 -22.43 3.19
CA TYR A 45 -0.83 -23.14 3.27
C TYR A 45 -1.33 -23.76 1.96
N GLY A 46 -0.86 -23.27 0.80
CA GLY A 46 -1.23 -23.80 -0.51
C GLY A 46 -0.71 -25.21 -0.81
N THR A 47 0.26 -25.73 -0.04
CA THR A 47 0.72 -27.13 -0.16
C THR A 47 -0.11 -28.10 0.65
N TYR A 48 -1.18 -27.64 1.30
CA TYR A 48 -2.13 -28.51 1.98
C TYR A 48 -2.97 -29.31 0.97
N ASP A 49 -2.71 -30.61 0.84
CA ASP A 49 -3.39 -31.49 -0.11
C ASP A 49 -4.52 -32.28 0.54
N LEU A 50 -5.75 -31.75 0.46
CA LEU A 50 -6.98 -32.41 0.90
C LEU A 50 -7.28 -33.73 0.17
N SER A 51 -6.59 -34.01 -0.94
CA SER A 51 -6.80 -35.18 -1.80
C SER A 51 -5.68 -36.20 -1.73
N HIS A 52 -4.74 -36.06 -0.77
CA HIS A 52 -3.55 -36.90 -0.72
C HIS A 52 -3.92 -38.40 -0.67
N PRO A 53 -3.42 -39.26 -1.59
CA PRO A 53 -3.87 -40.65 -1.74
C PRO A 53 -3.69 -41.51 -0.49
N SER A 54 -2.72 -41.15 0.35
CA SER A 54 -2.40 -41.85 1.62
C SER A 54 -3.29 -41.43 2.81
N GLY A 55 -4.28 -40.57 2.58
CA GLY A 55 -5.27 -40.15 3.58
C GLY A 55 -4.85 -38.94 4.41
N SER A 56 -5.72 -38.54 5.34
CA SER A 56 -5.65 -37.27 6.08
C SER A 56 -4.39 -37.08 6.92
N ALA A 57 -3.65 -38.14 7.22
CA ALA A 57 -2.39 -38.07 7.95
C ALA A 57 -1.24 -37.47 7.11
N TYR A 58 -1.45 -37.23 5.81
CA TYR A 58 -0.45 -36.75 4.88
C TYR A 58 -0.84 -35.42 4.22
N TYR A 59 -1.99 -34.84 4.57
CA TYR A 59 -2.48 -33.61 3.94
C TYR A 59 -1.54 -32.41 4.21
N ASP A 60 -0.83 -32.43 5.33
CA ASP A 60 0.11 -31.40 5.78
C ASP A 60 1.58 -31.85 5.68
N LEU A 61 1.88 -32.97 5.02
CA LEU A 61 3.24 -33.52 5.00
C LEU A 61 4.26 -32.53 4.43
N GLU A 62 3.94 -31.88 3.32
CA GLU A 62 4.82 -30.89 2.69
C GLU A 62 5.01 -29.65 3.57
N ILE A 63 3.94 -29.20 4.24
CA ILE A 63 4.01 -28.08 5.19
C ILE A 63 4.98 -28.41 6.33
N MET A 64 4.85 -29.60 6.92
CA MET A 64 5.70 -30.06 8.04
C MET A 64 7.17 -30.26 7.65
N GLN A 65 7.46 -30.39 6.36
CA GLN A 65 8.83 -30.51 5.83
C GLN A 65 9.43 -29.16 5.42
N THR A 66 8.67 -28.06 5.52
CA THR A 66 9.15 -26.73 5.14
C THR A 66 10.26 -26.31 6.11
N PRO A 67 11.45 -25.93 5.61
CA PRO A 67 12.54 -25.50 6.48
C PRO A 67 12.18 -24.18 7.17
N ILE A 68 12.37 -24.12 8.48
CA ILE A 68 12.25 -22.90 9.29
C ILE A 68 13.59 -22.16 9.24
N PHE A 69 13.56 -20.84 9.06
CA PHE A 69 14.78 -20.05 8.98
C PHE A 69 15.40 -19.79 10.36
N GLU A 70 16.70 -19.55 10.39
CA GLU A 70 17.39 -19.11 11.60
C GLU A 70 17.04 -17.66 11.94
N ALA A 71 17.11 -17.30 13.22
CA ALA A 71 16.88 -15.93 13.65
C ALA A 71 17.92 -14.97 13.03
N THR A 72 17.47 -13.88 12.42
CA THR A 72 18.33 -12.88 11.77
C THR A 72 17.98 -11.47 12.22
N THR A 73 18.95 -10.56 12.16
CA THR A 73 18.78 -9.14 12.54
C THR A 73 18.54 -8.22 11.35
N ALA A 74 18.44 -8.75 10.13
CA ALA A 74 18.22 -7.94 8.95
C ALA A 74 16.80 -7.34 8.96
N ILE A 75 16.70 -6.04 8.65
CA ILE A 75 15.47 -5.24 8.79
C ILE A 75 14.34 -5.76 7.89
N ASN A 76 14.68 -6.39 6.76
CA ASN A 76 13.74 -6.96 5.78
C ASN A 76 13.72 -8.50 5.79
N SER A 77 14.17 -9.13 6.87
CA SER A 77 14.15 -10.60 7.03
C SER A 77 13.27 -11.03 8.21
N ASN A 78 12.28 -10.21 8.53
CA ASN A 78 11.32 -10.44 9.61
C ASN A 78 9.93 -10.75 9.03
N ILE A 79 9.00 -11.03 9.92
CA ILE A 79 7.56 -11.17 9.66
C ILE A 79 7.06 -10.05 8.73
N ASP A 80 6.65 -10.42 7.52
CA ASP A 80 5.99 -9.60 6.51
C ASP A 80 4.50 -9.41 6.85
N TYR A 81 3.83 -10.47 7.34
CA TYR A 81 2.44 -10.44 7.77
C TYR A 81 2.30 -10.79 9.26
N GLY A 82 2.33 -9.75 10.09
CA GLY A 82 2.10 -9.90 11.53
C GLY A 82 0.71 -10.44 11.84
N LEU A 83 0.63 -11.39 12.79
CA LEU A 83 -0.65 -11.92 13.28
C LEU A 83 -1.49 -10.79 13.85
N LEU A 84 -2.65 -10.57 13.22
CA LEU A 84 -3.64 -9.61 13.66
C LEU A 84 -4.44 -10.18 14.84
N LYS A 85 -4.62 -9.37 15.89
CA LYS A 85 -5.51 -9.73 16.99
C LYS A 85 -6.92 -9.26 16.67
N ILE A 86 -7.74 -10.18 16.18
CA ILE A 86 -9.17 -9.95 15.93
C ILE A 86 -9.95 -10.58 17.09
N THR A 87 -10.78 -9.79 17.76
CA THR A 87 -11.60 -10.28 18.88
C THR A 87 -12.85 -11.01 18.43
N ASP A 88 -13.30 -10.72 17.21
CA ASP A 88 -14.44 -11.38 16.61
C ASP A 88 -14.04 -12.76 16.07
N THR A 89 -14.72 -13.79 16.55
CA THR A 89 -14.48 -15.19 16.13
C THR A 89 -15.40 -15.63 15.00
N SER A 90 -16.34 -14.77 14.59
CA SER A 90 -17.26 -15.01 13.47
C SER A 90 -16.77 -14.45 12.14
N LEU A 91 -15.63 -13.74 12.14
CA LEU A 91 -15.03 -13.19 10.93
C LEU A 91 -14.48 -14.29 10.02
N LEU A 92 -15.07 -14.41 8.83
CA LEU A 92 -14.66 -15.39 7.82
C LEU A 92 -13.74 -14.79 6.74
N TYR A 93 -13.88 -13.49 6.45
CA TYR A 93 -13.14 -12.81 5.39
C TYR A 93 -12.47 -11.55 5.90
N LEU A 94 -11.27 -11.25 5.39
CA LEU A 94 -10.57 -10.00 5.62
C LEU A 94 -10.54 -9.15 4.36
N PRO A 95 -10.79 -7.83 4.47
CA PRO A 95 -10.58 -6.93 3.35
C PRO A 95 -9.12 -6.89 2.93
N VAL A 96 -8.91 -6.69 1.63
CA VAL A 96 -7.62 -6.35 1.04
C VAL A 96 -7.67 -4.94 0.48
N LEU A 97 -6.51 -4.32 0.32
CA LEU A 97 -6.37 -3.10 -0.48
C LEU A 97 -5.90 -3.48 -1.89
N ALA A 98 -6.53 -2.93 -2.91
CA ALA A 98 -6.14 -3.09 -4.31
C ALA A 98 -6.05 -1.73 -5.04
N LEU A 99 -5.08 -1.56 -5.93
CA LEU A 99 -5.01 -0.39 -6.81
C LEU A 99 -6.06 -0.54 -7.90
N ASN A 100 -6.89 0.49 -8.08
CA ASN A 100 -7.86 0.51 -9.16
C ASN A 100 -7.30 1.31 -10.34
N GLU A 101 -6.72 0.61 -11.31
CA GLU A 101 -6.13 1.20 -12.52
C GLU A 101 -7.10 1.18 -13.72
N LYS A 102 -8.39 0.88 -13.47
CA LYS A 102 -9.37 0.58 -14.54
C LYS A 102 -10.18 1.79 -15.01
N THR A 103 -10.21 2.86 -14.22
CA THR A 103 -10.98 4.08 -14.54
C THR A 103 -10.10 5.21 -15.06
N LYS A 104 -10.67 6.11 -15.87
CA LYS A 104 -9.92 7.24 -16.47
C LYS A 104 -9.40 8.27 -15.46
N ILE A 105 -9.96 8.32 -14.26
CA ILE A 105 -9.51 9.24 -13.20
C ILE A 105 -8.27 8.70 -12.51
N SER A 106 -8.12 7.37 -12.50
CA SER A 106 -7.01 6.72 -11.83
C SER A 106 -5.75 6.71 -12.66
N SER A 107 -4.64 6.96 -11.98
CA SER A 107 -3.32 6.79 -12.53
C SER A 107 -2.91 5.31 -12.48
N SER A 108 -2.40 4.79 -13.60
CA SER A 108 -1.88 3.43 -13.71
C SER A 108 -0.37 3.35 -13.45
N ARG A 109 0.11 2.17 -13.06
CA ARG A 109 1.55 1.91 -12.98
C ARG A 109 2.15 1.83 -14.38
N TYR A 110 3.33 2.43 -14.53
CA TYR A 110 4.23 2.17 -15.64
C TYR A 110 5.45 1.44 -15.10
N THR A 111 5.89 0.36 -15.75
CA THR A 111 7.04 -0.45 -15.28
C THR A 111 6.95 -0.80 -13.78
N ASN A 112 5.76 -1.16 -13.27
CA ASN A 112 5.45 -1.44 -11.86
C ASN A 112 5.66 -0.28 -10.85
N MET A 113 5.71 0.97 -11.31
CA MET A 113 5.86 2.15 -10.46
C MET A 113 4.83 3.23 -10.79
N MET A 114 4.46 4.03 -9.79
CA MET A 114 3.73 5.28 -10.00
C MET A 114 4.71 6.40 -10.28
N TYR A 115 4.37 7.29 -11.20
CA TYR A 115 5.22 8.40 -11.60
C TYR A 115 4.61 9.73 -11.15
N LEU A 116 5.31 10.46 -10.29
CA LEU A 116 4.92 11.79 -9.82
C LEU A 116 5.76 12.86 -10.51
N MET A 117 5.11 13.70 -11.31
CA MET A 117 5.72 14.87 -11.93
C MET A 117 5.65 16.04 -10.95
N VAL A 118 6.80 16.60 -10.60
CA VAL A 118 6.88 17.66 -9.57
C VAL A 118 6.33 19.01 -10.02
N ASN A 119 6.18 19.23 -11.33
CA ASN A 119 5.63 20.45 -11.91
C ASN A 119 5.07 20.21 -13.32
N GLN A 120 4.39 21.23 -13.86
CA GLN A 120 3.77 21.18 -15.20
C GLN A 120 4.79 20.93 -16.33
N GLU A 121 5.95 21.57 -16.28
CA GLU A 121 6.99 21.42 -17.31
C GLU A 121 7.49 19.97 -17.40
N THR A 122 7.68 19.33 -16.26
CA THR A 122 8.06 17.91 -16.19
C THR A 122 6.95 17.01 -16.72
N TYR A 123 5.70 17.33 -16.38
CA TYR A 123 4.53 16.60 -16.89
C TYR A 123 4.44 16.68 -18.42
N ASP A 124 4.57 17.86 -19.01
CA ASP A 124 4.47 18.03 -20.46
C ASP A 124 5.63 17.31 -21.21
N ALA A 125 6.84 17.38 -20.66
CA ALA A 125 8.01 16.69 -21.22
C ALA A 125 7.90 15.16 -21.14
N ALA A 126 7.49 14.62 -20.00
CA ALA A 126 7.31 13.18 -19.82
C ALA A 126 6.18 12.64 -20.73
N LYS A 127 5.07 13.37 -20.85
CA LYS A 127 3.98 13.04 -21.77
C LYS A 127 4.44 12.98 -23.23
N THR A 128 5.31 13.90 -23.63
CA THR A 128 5.88 13.95 -24.98
C THR A 128 6.84 12.78 -25.23
N THR A 129 7.53 12.30 -24.20
CA THR A 129 8.53 11.23 -24.31
C THR A 129 7.89 9.86 -24.49
N VAL A 130 6.83 9.56 -23.72
CA VAL A 130 6.16 8.26 -23.75
C VAL A 130 4.64 8.46 -23.75
N SER A 131 4.00 8.27 -24.90
CA SER A 131 2.54 8.40 -25.01
C SER A 131 1.76 7.41 -24.14
N ALA A 132 2.35 6.26 -23.81
CA ALA A 132 1.75 5.28 -22.89
C ALA A 132 1.63 5.79 -21.45
N LEU A 133 2.36 6.86 -21.08
CA LEU A 133 2.30 7.46 -19.75
C LEU A 133 1.10 8.40 -19.55
N GLU A 134 0.29 8.69 -20.58
CA GLU A 134 -0.87 9.60 -20.44
C GLU A 134 -1.83 9.20 -19.33
N THR A 135 -1.93 7.91 -19.01
CA THR A 135 -2.73 7.39 -17.90
C THR A 135 -1.91 7.04 -16.66
N SER A 136 -0.57 7.11 -16.70
CA SER A 136 0.33 6.64 -15.63
C SER A 136 1.05 7.74 -14.87
N MET A 137 0.80 9.00 -15.21
CA MET A 137 1.48 10.16 -14.62
C MET A 137 0.58 10.89 -13.66
N ILE A 138 1.05 11.11 -12.44
CA ILE A 138 0.42 11.98 -11.45
C ILE A 138 1.10 13.33 -11.55
N GLN A 139 0.33 14.41 -11.67
CA GLN A 139 0.86 15.75 -11.48
C GLN A 139 0.70 16.16 -10.03
N GLY A 140 1.82 16.48 -9.37
CA GLY A 140 1.80 16.94 -7.98
C GLY A 140 0.95 18.19 -7.81
N ASP A 141 0.25 18.28 -6.67
CA ASP A 141 -0.67 19.37 -6.34
C ASP A 141 -1.88 19.55 -7.29
N ASN A 142 -2.13 18.60 -8.20
CA ASN A 142 -3.29 18.62 -9.10
C ASN A 142 -4.42 17.71 -8.61
N SER A 143 -5.63 17.91 -9.13
CA SER A 143 -6.82 17.14 -8.76
C SER A 143 -7.04 15.90 -9.62
N THR A 144 -6.38 15.79 -10.77
CA THR A 144 -6.45 14.63 -11.69
C THR A 144 -5.26 14.61 -12.65
N PRO A 145 -4.80 13.42 -13.09
CA PRO A 145 -5.10 12.10 -12.54
C PRO A 145 -4.40 11.86 -11.19
N PHE A 146 -4.89 10.91 -10.40
CA PHE A 146 -4.34 10.55 -9.08
C PHE A 146 -4.48 9.06 -8.82
N VAL A 147 -3.85 8.52 -7.78
CA VAL A 147 -3.93 7.09 -7.47
C VAL A 147 -5.30 6.76 -6.88
N VAL A 148 -6.05 5.83 -7.46
CA VAL A 148 -7.27 5.30 -6.83
C VAL A 148 -6.95 3.93 -6.22
N PHE A 149 -7.35 3.74 -4.97
CA PHE A 149 -7.22 2.46 -4.29
C PHE A 149 -8.54 2.08 -3.63
N GLU A 150 -8.79 0.78 -3.51
CA GLU A 150 -10.06 0.24 -3.02
C GLU A 150 -9.81 -0.77 -1.91
N SER A 151 -10.68 -0.77 -0.91
CA SER A 151 -10.79 -1.83 0.09
C SER A 151 -12.00 -2.72 -0.21
N GLY A 152 -11.88 -4.01 0.08
CA GLY A 152 -12.99 -4.94 -0.04
C GLY A 152 -12.54 -6.39 -0.05
N LEU A 153 -13.48 -7.30 -0.28
CA LEU A 153 -13.20 -8.73 -0.32
C LEU A 153 -12.87 -9.15 -1.76
N ASP A 154 -11.60 -9.45 -2.06
CA ASP A 154 -11.19 -9.86 -3.41
C ASP A 154 -11.45 -11.35 -3.68
N THR A 155 -12.72 -11.72 -3.78
CA THR A 155 -13.15 -13.10 -4.03
C THR A 155 -14.29 -13.15 -5.05
N TYR A 156 -14.40 -14.26 -5.78
CA TYR A 156 -15.56 -14.57 -6.63
C TYR A 156 -16.65 -15.36 -5.88
N GLU A 157 -16.40 -15.77 -4.64
CA GLU A 157 -17.35 -16.57 -3.84
C GLU A 157 -18.55 -15.74 -3.35
N LEU A 158 -18.37 -14.42 -3.25
CA LEU A 158 -19.38 -13.47 -2.80
C LEU A 158 -19.67 -12.49 -3.92
N ALA A 159 -20.95 -12.34 -4.27
CA ALA A 159 -21.36 -11.34 -5.26
C ALA A 159 -21.12 -9.92 -4.74
N ALA A 160 -20.76 -9.00 -5.64
CA ALA A 160 -20.52 -7.59 -5.35
C ALA A 160 -21.84 -6.80 -5.18
N ASP A 161 -22.67 -7.21 -4.23
CA ASP A 161 -23.97 -6.59 -3.95
C ASP A 161 -24.00 -5.88 -2.57
N GLN A 162 -25.06 -5.09 -2.35
CA GLN A 162 -25.22 -4.31 -1.13
C GLN A 162 -25.50 -5.17 0.12
N THR A 163 -26.11 -6.35 -0.06
CA THR A 163 -26.42 -7.29 1.03
C THR A 163 -25.14 -7.89 1.57
N ASN A 164 -24.32 -8.49 0.70
CA ASN A 164 -23.04 -9.08 1.07
C ASN A 164 -22.09 -8.03 1.63
N ARG A 165 -22.10 -6.80 1.10
CA ARG A 165 -21.34 -5.69 1.69
C ARG A 165 -21.78 -5.40 3.13
N SER A 166 -23.09 -5.33 3.36
CA SER A 166 -23.64 -5.10 4.70
C SER A 166 -23.21 -6.20 5.67
N ASP A 167 -23.36 -7.46 5.25
CA ASP A 167 -23.20 -8.63 6.13
C ASP A 167 -21.72 -8.97 6.40
N TYR A 168 -20.85 -8.86 5.39
CA TYR A 168 -19.47 -9.31 5.51
C TYR A 168 -18.47 -8.19 5.81
N ILE A 169 -18.78 -6.92 5.50
CA ILE A 169 -17.87 -5.79 5.73
C ILE A 169 -18.40 -4.89 6.84
N VAL A 170 -19.61 -4.34 6.68
CA VAL A 170 -20.12 -3.30 7.59
C VAL A 170 -20.47 -3.89 8.96
N ALA A 171 -21.19 -5.01 9.00
CA ALA A 171 -21.58 -5.67 10.25
C ALA A 171 -20.37 -6.14 11.07
N ASN A 172 -19.29 -6.53 10.39
CA ASN A 172 -18.04 -6.95 11.01
C ASN A 172 -17.11 -5.79 11.38
N GLY A 173 -17.52 -4.53 11.14
CA GLY A 173 -16.72 -3.34 11.44
C GLY A 173 -15.45 -3.22 10.59
N MET A 174 -15.45 -3.81 9.39
CA MET A 174 -14.31 -3.88 8.48
C MET A 174 -14.33 -2.77 7.41
N ASP A 175 -15.18 -1.76 7.58
CA ASP A 175 -15.31 -0.62 6.68
C ASP A 175 -14.32 0.51 7.02
N ASP A 176 -13.25 0.63 6.23
CA ASP A 176 -12.23 1.66 6.43
C ASP A 176 -12.71 3.05 5.95
N THR A 177 -13.26 3.85 6.86
CA THR A 177 -13.65 5.24 6.59
C THR A 177 -12.46 6.20 6.56
N THR A 178 -11.32 5.78 7.12
CA THR A 178 -10.06 6.52 7.13
C THR A 178 -8.91 5.56 6.85
N PHE A 179 -7.88 6.11 6.22
CA PHE A 179 -6.64 5.41 5.93
C PHE A 179 -5.46 6.20 6.47
N THR A 180 -4.52 5.48 7.08
CA THR A 180 -3.22 6.02 7.44
C THR A 180 -2.25 5.81 6.29
N VAL A 181 -1.65 6.90 5.82
CA VAL A 181 -0.66 6.91 4.75
C VAL A 181 0.69 7.29 5.34
N HIS A 182 1.71 6.48 5.12
CA HIS A 182 3.08 6.79 5.48
C HIS A 182 3.88 7.14 4.22
N ALA A 183 4.48 8.33 4.20
CA ALA A 183 5.34 8.79 3.12
C ALA A 183 6.64 9.40 3.66
N ASP A 184 7.73 9.29 2.90
CA ASP A 184 9.02 9.86 3.27
C ASP A 184 8.93 11.39 3.36
N SER A 185 9.11 11.91 4.57
CA SER A 185 8.97 13.32 4.91
C SER A 185 9.99 14.23 4.24
N ARG A 186 11.06 13.66 3.67
CA ARG A 186 12.06 14.41 2.90
C ARG A 186 11.56 14.72 1.49
N PHE A 187 10.66 13.90 0.96
CA PHE A 187 10.24 13.97 -0.44
C PHE A 187 8.76 14.34 -0.61
N VAL A 188 7.92 14.04 0.38
CA VAL A 188 6.49 14.35 0.40
C VAL A 188 6.20 15.35 1.52
N SER A 189 5.59 16.48 1.16
CA SER A 189 5.21 17.53 2.10
C SER A 189 3.76 17.39 2.55
N ARG A 190 2.86 17.01 1.63
CA ARG A 190 1.41 16.86 1.87
C ARG A 190 0.88 15.69 1.06
N VAL A 191 -0.23 15.13 1.52
CA VAL A 191 -0.96 14.05 0.84
C VAL A 191 -2.37 14.54 0.55
N GLY A 192 -2.80 14.44 -0.70
CA GLY A 192 -4.18 14.67 -1.15
C GLY A 192 -5.00 13.41 -0.94
N GLY A 193 -6.08 13.50 -0.17
CA GLY A 193 -7.08 12.45 0.00
C GLY A 193 -8.40 12.82 -0.66
N VAL A 194 -9.25 11.84 -1.00
CA VAL A 194 -10.62 12.13 -1.44
C VAL A 194 -11.42 12.86 -0.36
N ARG A 195 -12.47 13.57 -0.76
CA ARG A 195 -13.34 14.29 0.16
C ARG A 195 -14.56 13.45 0.54
N SER A 196 -15.09 13.66 1.74
CA SER A 196 -16.26 12.93 2.25
C SER A 196 -17.55 13.17 1.46
N ASP A 197 -17.64 14.27 0.71
CA ASP A 197 -18.75 14.60 -0.20
C ASP A 197 -18.60 13.96 -1.60
N ASN A 198 -17.53 13.21 -1.84
CA ASN A 198 -17.34 12.49 -3.09
C ASN A 198 -18.15 11.18 -3.12
N HIS A 199 -18.40 10.69 -4.33
CA HIS A 199 -19.03 9.42 -4.62
C HIS A 199 -18.28 8.69 -5.74
N PHE A 200 -18.31 7.37 -5.69
CA PHE A 200 -17.77 6.48 -6.72
C PHE A 200 -18.69 5.26 -6.80
N ARG A 201 -19.46 5.18 -7.87
CA ARG A 201 -20.54 4.19 -8.04
C ARG A 201 -20.85 3.97 -9.51
N ASN A 202 -21.55 2.90 -9.84
CA ASN A 202 -22.00 2.62 -11.20
C ASN A 202 -23.54 2.70 -11.31
N THR A 203 -24.03 2.86 -12.53
CA THR A 203 -25.44 2.66 -12.86
C THR A 203 -25.72 1.17 -13.12
N SER A 204 -27.00 0.81 -13.26
CA SER A 204 -27.42 -0.55 -13.66
C SER A 204 -26.83 -1.01 -15.00
N ASP A 205 -26.48 -0.08 -15.89
CA ASP A 205 -25.82 -0.34 -17.18
C ASP A 205 -24.29 -0.20 -17.10
N ASN A 206 -23.74 -0.34 -15.89
CA ASN A 206 -22.33 -0.27 -15.59
C ASN A 206 -21.63 1.02 -16.04
N GLN A 207 -22.33 2.16 -15.99
CA GLN A 207 -21.71 3.46 -16.28
C GLN A 207 -21.18 4.08 -14.99
N LEU A 208 -19.89 4.44 -14.98
CA LEU A 208 -19.27 5.10 -13.84
C LEU A 208 -19.92 6.48 -13.57
N LYS A 209 -20.27 6.72 -12.31
CA LYS A 209 -20.75 7.99 -11.77
C LYS A 209 -19.89 8.39 -10.58
N GLU A 210 -19.04 9.39 -10.81
CA GLU A 210 -18.08 9.87 -9.83
C GLU A 210 -17.98 11.40 -9.83
N ASN A 211 -17.48 11.95 -8.72
CA ASN A 211 -17.15 13.37 -8.54
C ASN A 211 -15.90 13.52 -7.65
N LEU A 212 -14.95 12.59 -7.77
CA LEU A 212 -13.77 12.52 -6.93
C LEU A 212 -12.94 13.80 -7.07
N SER A 213 -12.54 14.34 -5.93
CA SER A 213 -11.67 15.51 -5.84
C SER A 213 -10.84 15.42 -4.57
N LEU A 214 -9.64 15.99 -4.60
CA LEU A 214 -8.69 15.83 -3.50
C LEU A 214 -8.68 17.04 -2.57
N ALA A 215 -8.55 16.77 -1.28
CA ALA A 215 -8.20 17.73 -0.25
C ALA A 215 -6.85 17.33 0.37
N TYR A 216 -5.91 18.27 0.37
CA TYR A 216 -4.56 18.04 0.83
C TYR A 216 -4.42 18.27 2.34
N THR A 217 -4.05 17.20 3.04
CA THR A 217 -3.78 17.19 4.48
C THR A 217 -2.28 17.35 4.76
N THR A 218 -1.96 17.79 5.98
CA THR A 218 -0.59 17.83 6.52
C THR A 218 -0.32 16.61 7.39
N THR A 219 0.94 16.42 7.79
CA THR A 219 1.33 15.32 8.67
C THR A 219 0.52 15.31 9.98
N THR A 220 0.09 14.12 10.39
CA THR A 220 -0.53 13.85 11.70
C THR A 220 0.50 13.39 12.74
N GLY A 221 1.74 13.08 12.32
CA GLY A 221 2.82 12.67 13.19
C GLY A 221 3.95 11.96 12.45
N ARG A 222 4.93 11.46 13.20
CA ARG A 222 5.97 10.57 12.66
C ARG A 222 5.45 9.15 12.57
N ALA A 223 5.82 8.44 11.50
CA ALA A 223 5.55 7.01 11.41
C ALA A 223 6.35 6.26 12.48
N THR A 224 5.73 5.24 13.08
CA THR A 224 6.42 4.37 14.05
C THR A 224 7.07 3.23 13.27
N GLY A 225 8.37 2.99 13.50
CA GLY A 225 9.09 1.89 12.83
C GLY A 225 9.59 2.19 11.42
N LEU A 226 9.30 3.37 10.86
CA LEU A 226 9.80 3.82 9.56
C LEU A 226 10.58 5.13 9.72
N ASP A 227 11.89 5.07 9.55
CA ASP A 227 12.77 6.25 9.68
C ASP A 227 12.53 7.26 8.57
N ASN A 228 12.46 8.54 8.92
CA ASN A 228 12.15 9.66 8.02
C ASN A 228 10.75 9.64 7.39
N TYR A 229 9.84 8.75 7.84
CA TYR A 229 8.46 8.74 7.38
C TYR A 229 7.55 9.59 8.26
N SER A 230 6.65 10.31 7.61
CA SER A 230 5.52 11.01 8.23
C SER A 230 4.23 10.23 7.99
N SER A 231 3.35 10.28 8.97
CA SER A 231 1.98 9.75 8.88
C SER A 231 1.02 10.86 8.42
N TYR A 232 0.07 10.50 7.58
CA TYR A 232 -1.02 11.34 7.09
C TYR A 232 -2.31 10.56 7.21
N THR A 233 -3.42 11.21 7.56
CA THR A 233 -4.74 10.57 7.58
C THR A 233 -5.56 11.09 6.41
N VAL A 234 -5.99 10.18 5.54
CA VAL A 234 -6.89 10.48 4.41
C VAL A 234 -8.24 9.81 4.63
N VAL A 235 -9.28 10.39 4.05
CA VAL A 235 -10.64 9.84 4.13
C VAL A 235 -10.83 8.79 3.05
N GLY A 236 -11.54 7.72 3.39
CA GLY A 236 -12.15 6.78 2.44
C GLY A 236 -13.64 7.07 2.30
N ILE A 237 -14.16 7.01 1.08
CA ILE A 237 -15.61 7.06 0.84
C ILE A 237 -16.14 5.66 0.55
N THR A 238 -17.43 5.43 0.72
CA THR A 238 -18.04 4.16 0.32
C THR A 238 -17.79 3.89 -1.16
N ASN A 239 -17.27 2.70 -1.47
CA ASN A 239 -17.24 2.21 -2.83
C ASN A 239 -18.63 1.67 -3.18
N GLY A 240 -19.37 2.43 -3.99
CA GLY A 240 -20.73 2.12 -4.42
C GLY A 240 -20.80 1.40 -5.76
N ILE A 241 -19.69 0.81 -6.24
CA ILE A 241 -19.71 -0.09 -7.39
C ILE A 241 -20.37 -1.40 -6.96
N THR A 242 -21.44 -1.78 -7.65
CA THR A 242 -22.17 -3.03 -7.43
C THR A 242 -22.32 -3.80 -8.73
N GLU A 243 -22.64 -5.09 -8.65
CA GLU A 243 -22.97 -5.91 -9.82
C GLU A 243 -24.10 -5.25 -10.65
N PRO A 244 -23.84 -4.91 -11.93
CA PRO A 244 -24.81 -4.25 -12.78
C PRO A 244 -25.80 -5.26 -13.38
N THR A 245 -26.94 -4.78 -13.90
CA THR A 245 -27.84 -5.63 -14.70
C THR A 245 -27.25 -5.92 -16.09
N THR A 246 -26.41 -5.01 -16.59
CA THR A 246 -25.74 -5.12 -17.89
C THR A 246 -24.28 -4.65 -17.76
N GLY A 247 -23.33 -5.45 -18.25
CA GLY A 247 -21.88 -5.14 -18.17
C GLY A 247 -21.19 -5.94 -17.06
N ASN A 248 -19.97 -5.55 -16.70
CA ASN A 248 -19.16 -6.20 -15.68
C ASN A 248 -18.60 -5.16 -14.70
N ASP A 249 -18.99 -5.20 -13.43
CA ASP A 249 -18.50 -4.29 -12.39
C ASP A 249 -16.97 -4.34 -12.25
N ASN A 250 -16.36 -5.48 -12.58
CA ASN A 250 -14.91 -5.66 -12.60
C ASN A 250 -14.23 -4.84 -13.71
N ASP A 251 -14.96 -4.20 -14.61
CA ASP A 251 -14.39 -3.21 -15.53
C ASP A 251 -14.13 -1.86 -14.85
N LEU A 252 -14.77 -1.61 -13.69
CA LEU A 252 -14.69 -0.35 -12.97
C LEU A 252 -13.97 -0.46 -11.63
N SER A 253 -13.85 -1.65 -11.05
CA SER A 253 -13.25 -1.88 -9.73
C SER A 253 -12.25 -3.03 -9.75
N ALA A 254 -11.20 -2.93 -8.93
CA ALA A 254 -10.13 -3.92 -8.83
C ALA A 254 -10.45 -5.09 -7.91
N ILE A 255 -11.27 -4.86 -6.88
CA ILE A 255 -11.82 -5.91 -6.02
C ILE A 255 -12.82 -6.75 -6.84
N LYS A 256 -13.04 -8.03 -6.51
CA LYS A 256 -14.03 -8.91 -7.20
C LYS A 256 -15.33 -9.14 -6.44
N GLY A 257 -15.29 -9.17 -5.10
CA GLY A 257 -16.45 -9.40 -4.25
C GLY A 257 -17.03 -8.13 -3.61
N PRO A 258 -17.68 -8.18 -2.45
CA PRO A 258 -18.23 -6.99 -1.81
C PRO A 258 -17.21 -5.86 -1.64
N ARG A 259 -17.57 -4.65 -2.08
CA ARG A 259 -16.71 -3.46 -2.01
C ARG A 259 -16.86 -2.75 -0.67
N GLY A 260 -15.75 -2.41 -0.03
CA GLY A 260 -15.75 -1.64 1.20
C GLY A 260 -15.77 -0.15 0.90
N THR A 261 -14.57 0.41 0.80
CA THR A 261 -14.33 1.85 0.61
C THR A 261 -13.36 2.08 -0.54
N VAL A 262 -13.38 3.29 -1.09
CA VAL A 262 -12.44 3.75 -2.11
C VAL A 262 -11.79 5.03 -1.60
N GLY A 263 -10.48 5.11 -1.81
CA GLY A 263 -9.66 6.26 -1.52
C GLY A 263 -8.95 6.75 -2.77
N GLY A 264 -8.39 7.95 -2.65
CA GLY A 264 -7.56 8.54 -3.69
C GLY A 264 -6.34 9.21 -3.08
N LEU A 265 -5.19 9.13 -3.75
CA LEU A 265 -3.93 9.75 -3.32
C LEU A 265 -3.29 10.58 -4.42
N ASN A 266 -2.93 11.81 -4.07
CA ASN A 266 -1.91 12.58 -4.76
C ASN A 266 -0.92 13.13 -3.73
N PHE A 267 0.24 13.57 -4.18
CA PHE A 267 1.35 13.96 -3.33
C PHE A 267 1.83 15.36 -3.72
N SER A 268 2.06 16.19 -2.72
CA SER A 268 2.80 17.44 -2.88
C SER A 268 4.24 17.20 -2.47
N VAL A 269 5.18 17.74 -3.22
CA VAL A 269 6.61 17.68 -2.87
C VAL A 269 7.06 19.01 -2.23
N PRO A 270 8.16 19.04 -1.46
CA PRO A 270 8.78 20.29 -1.02
C PRO A 270 9.14 21.18 -2.23
N SER A 271 9.04 22.51 -2.06
CA SER A 271 9.30 23.48 -3.14
C SER A 271 10.70 23.37 -3.75
N ALA A 272 11.68 22.92 -2.97
CA ALA A 272 13.03 22.64 -3.47
C ALA A 272 13.03 21.54 -4.55
N LEU A 273 12.23 20.49 -4.40
CA LEU A 273 12.14 19.39 -5.36
C LEU A 273 11.32 19.74 -6.61
N ALA A 274 10.43 20.73 -6.50
CA ALA A 274 9.56 21.20 -7.57
C ALA A 274 10.18 22.27 -8.48
N SER A 275 11.49 22.50 -8.40
CA SER A 275 12.16 23.53 -9.19
C SER A 275 12.05 23.25 -10.69
N ALA A 276 11.82 24.31 -11.49
CA ALA A 276 11.76 24.23 -12.95
C ALA A 276 13.09 23.73 -13.54
N MET A 277 13.10 23.34 -14.82
CA MET A 277 14.30 22.81 -15.50
C MET A 277 15.49 23.77 -15.43
N ALA A 278 15.24 25.08 -15.55
CA ALA A 278 16.28 26.11 -15.47
C ALA A 278 16.76 26.42 -14.05
N GLY A 279 16.08 25.87 -13.03
CA GLY A 279 16.40 26.08 -11.62
C GLY A 279 17.53 25.17 -11.12
N THR A 280 17.98 25.43 -9.90
CA THR A 280 18.98 24.60 -9.22
C THR A 280 18.39 23.23 -8.88
N THR A 281 19.12 22.16 -9.20
CA THR A 281 18.81 20.80 -8.75
C THR A 281 18.91 20.73 -7.24
N ALA A 282 17.84 20.28 -6.59
CA ALA A 282 17.83 20.06 -5.15
C ALA A 282 18.83 18.96 -4.78
N ARG A 283 19.49 19.11 -3.63
CA ARG A 283 20.50 18.16 -3.12
C ARG A 283 19.93 16.75 -2.91
N GLU A 284 18.63 16.64 -2.69
CA GLU A 284 17.96 15.38 -2.46
C GLU A 284 18.04 14.47 -3.69
N TYR A 285 17.98 15.04 -4.91
CA TYR A 285 18.16 14.28 -6.14
C TYR A 285 19.58 13.74 -6.29
N THR A 286 20.60 14.47 -5.84
CA THR A 286 21.99 14.00 -5.90
C THR A 286 22.35 13.05 -4.76
N GLN A 287 21.72 13.18 -3.59
CA GLN A 287 22.03 12.37 -2.41
C GLN A 287 21.24 11.06 -2.35
N TYR A 288 19.98 11.07 -2.78
CA TYR A 288 19.06 9.92 -2.64
C TYR A 288 18.47 9.45 -3.97
N GLY A 289 18.77 10.15 -5.06
CA GLY A 289 18.22 9.90 -6.38
C GLY A 289 19.29 9.66 -7.43
N THR A 290 18.90 9.86 -8.69
CA THR A 290 19.80 9.90 -9.83
C THR A 290 19.47 11.12 -10.67
N THR A 291 20.49 11.81 -11.15
CA THR A 291 20.34 13.05 -11.91
C THR A 291 20.64 12.85 -13.39
N ASN A 292 20.05 13.71 -14.22
CA ASN A 292 20.32 13.82 -15.66
C ASN A 292 20.34 12.48 -16.41
N THR A 293 19.24 11.74 -16.32
CA THR A 293 19.09 10.44 -16.99
C THR A 293 17.86 10.38 -17.90
N ALA A 294 17.96 9.59 -18.96
CA ALA A 294 16.83 9.28 -19.85
C ALA A 294 15.95 8.17 -19.24
N VAL A 295 15.44 8.39 -18.02
CA VAL A 295 14.71 7.37 -17.23
C VAL A 295 13.42 6.88 -17.91
N LEU A 296 12.80 7.72 -18.74
CA LEU A 296 11.60 7.38 -19.51
C LEU A 296 11.93 6.86 -20.93
N GLY A 297 13.21 6.67 -21.25
CA GLY A 297 13.68 6.39 -22.61
C GLY A 297 13.69 7.64 -23.50
N GLY A 298 14.24 7.50 -24.71
CA GLY A 298 14.41 8.61 -25.65
C GLY A 298 15.70 9.43 -25.44
N SER A 299 15.92 10.42 -26.30
CA SER A 299 17.14 11.25 -26.32
C SER A 299 16.86 12.75 -26.16
N THR A 300 15.59 13.14 -26.02
CA THR A 300 15.17 14.55 -26.05
C THR A 300 15.09 15.17 -24.66
N TYR A 301 14.61 14.41 -23.68
CA TYR A 301 14.39 14.89 -22.32
C TYR A 301 15.13 14.02 -21.31
N PHE A 302 15.78 14.68 -20.36
CA PHE A 302 16.50 14.06 -19.26
C PHE A 302 15.83 14.48 -17.95
N PHE A 303 15.83 13.58 -16.98
CA PHE A 303 15.15 13.79 -15.70
C PHE A 303 16.09 13.50 -14.54
N ASP A 304 15.87 14.24 -13.46
CA ASP A 304 16.31 13.86 -12.13
C ASP A 304 15.17 13.05 -11.48
N TYR A 305 15.50 11.95 -10.81
CA TYR A 305 14.49 11.11 -10.16
C TYR A 305 14.88 10.64 -8.76
N ILE A 306 13.88 10.46 -7.91
CA ILE A 306 13.98 9.84 -6.58
C ILE A 306 12.93 8.74 -6.50
N ASP A 307 13.33 7.56 -6.02
CA ASP A 307 12.42 6.46 -5.75
C ASP A 307 12.11 6.39 -4.25
N THR A 308 10.84 6.27 -3.93
CA THR A 308 10.35 6.10 -2.56
C THR A 308 9.15 5.15 -2.55
N THR A 309 8.76 4.66 -1.39
CA THR A 309 7.57 3.81 -1.23
C THR A 309 6.61 4.50 -0.30
N VAL A 310 5.34 4.57 -0.69
CA VAL A 310 4.25 5.04 0.17
C VAL A 310 3.50 3.82 0.72
N TYR A 311 3.24 3.80 2.01
CA TYR A 311 2.47 2.74 2.66
C TYR A 311 1.07 3.25 2.97
N ILE A 312 0.05 2.43 2.70
CA ILE A 312 -1.35 2.73 2.95
C ILE A 312 -1.89 1.64 3.86
N THR A 313 -2.56 2.03 4.94
CA THR A 313 -3.15 1.11 5.92
C THR A 313 -4.59 1.51 6.21
N GLY A 314 -5.52 0.55 6.11
CA GLY A 314 -6.89 0.71 6.59
C GLY A 314 -6.95 0.74 8.11
N ASP A 315 -7.57 1.77 8.68
CA ASP A 315 -7.54 1.99 10.14
C ASP A 315 -8.40 0.96 10.91
N LYS A 316 -9.37 0.30 10.26
CA LYS A 316 -10.19 -0.76 10.89
C LYS A 316 -9.77 -2.15 10.43
N SER A 317 -9.67 -2.36 9.11
CA SER A 317 -9.33 -3.68 8.56
C SER A 317 -7.87 -4.07 8.80
N SER A 318 -7.00 -3.09 9.10
CA SER A 318 -5.54 -3.25 9.10
C SER A 318 -4.97 -3.75 7.76
N ALA A 319 -5.75 -3.72 6.68
CA ALA A 319 -5.29 -4.09 5.36
C ALA A 319 -4.22 -3.07 4.91
N THR A 320 -3.11 -3.58 4.39
CA THR A 320 -1.96 -2.75 3.98
C THR A 320 -1.68 -2.87 2.50
N MET A 321 -1.12 -1.81 1.92
CA MET A 321 -0.62 -1.77 0.56
C MET A 321 0.65 -0.93 0.48
N GLN A 322 1.56 -1.35 -0.37
CA GLN A 322 2.74 -0.56 -0.76
C GLN A 322 2.54 0.03 -2.15
N LEU A 323 2.92 1.29 -2.27
CA LEU A 323 2.86 2.05 -3.51
C LEU A 323 4.26 2.58 -3.86
N PRO A 324 5.00 1.90 -4.75
CA PRO A 324 6.25 2.42 -5.28
C PRO A 324 6.01 3.71 -6.06
N LEU A 325 6.71 4.78 -5.69
CA LEU A 325 6.56 6.12 -6.22
C LEU A 325 7.91 6.64 -6.73
N ARG A 326 7.96 6.99 -8.01
CA ARG A 326 9.08 7.68 -8.64
C ARG A 326 8.75 9.15 -8.83
N ILE A 327 9.48 10.00 -8.14
CA ILE A 327 9.35 11.46 -8.22
C ILE A 327 10.28 11.94 -9.32
N LEU A 328 9.74 12.64 -10.32
CA LEU A 328 10.47 13.13 -11.49
C LEU A 328 10.50 14.64 -11.56
N ARG A 329 11.67 15.16 -11.93
CA ARG A 329 11.90 16.56 -12.31
C ARG A 329 12.64 16.61 -13.64
N LEU A 330 12.17 17.44 -14.57
CA LEU A 330 12.87 17.72 -15.82
C LEU A 330 14.20 18.44 -15.55
N THR A 331 15.26 18.00 -16.21
CA THR A 331 16.58 18.64 -16.14
C THR A 331 17.16 18.90 -17.52
N ARG A 332 18.16 19.77 -17.59
CA ARG A 332 18.88 20.04 -18.83
C ARG A 332 19.83 18.88 -19.12
N GLN A 333 19.92 18.52 -20.39
CA GLN A 333 21.00 17.67 -20.86
C GLN A 333 22.34 18.34 -20.55
N ALA A 334 23.18 17.65 -19.78
CA ALA A 334 24.58 18.06 -19.56
C ALA A 334 25.40 17.95 -20.84
#